data_AF-A0A399EG84-F1
#
_entry.id   AF-A0A399EG84-F1
#
_cell.length_a   1.000
_cell.length_b   1.000
_cell.length_c   1.000
_cell.angle_alpha   90.00
_cell.angle_beta   90.00
_cell.angle_gamma   90.00
#
_symmetry.space_group_name_H-M   'P 1'
#
loop_
_entity.id
_entity.type
_entity.pdbx_description
1 polymer ?
#
loop_
_entity_poly.entity_id
_entity_poly.type
_entity_poly.pdbx_seq_one_letter_code
_entity_poly.pdbx_strand_id
1 'polypeptide(L)'
;MRRSWPLIVLMLALVGCVPQVVRPQPPAIELLEFRLLRLDPFAGSADFDLRLKLTNPNTVTLPILDSTLTAELAGAGFAMTLGALDLPAGGSRETLARLRVPVVEGARSLGVLLSGQPTRLRVSGEVRVSVGSVAVPLGPLTFVDRTVQVSLNFQLPTLRLVDLRLEGGSLRIGLEVSNPNLIGFSLEGPVRVLIGGSRVAEVSLDMRLPPGARERSDAAVRLSGFPGLGSVQVQVDLKARVPGIWERDVRQVLEGVLR
;
A
#
# COMPACT_ATOMS: atom_id res chain seq x y z
N MET A 1 -1.03 78.79 20.55
CA MET A 1 -1.51 77.51 19.97
C MET A 1 -1.03 77.40 18.51
N ARG A 2 0.17 76.87 18.22
CA ARG A 2 0.66 76.61 16.84
C ARG A 2 2.07 76.00 16.91
N ARG A 3 2.20 74.68 17.17
CA ARG A 3 3.48 73.96 16.97
C ARG A 3 3.42 72.42 17.03
N SER A 4 2.25 71.80 16.96
CA SER A 4 2.08 70.35 17.02
C SER A 4 1.85 69.67 15.65
N TRP A 5 1.66 70.45 14.58
CA TRP A 5 1.42 69.93 13.23
C TRP A 5 2.57 69.06 12.64
N PRO A 6 3.86 69.41 12.78
CA PRO A 6 4.92 68.59 12.17
C PRO A 6 5.07 67.23 12.87
N LEU A 7 4.71 67.13 14.15
CA LEU A 7 4.74 65.88 14.92
C LEU A 7 3.63 64.89 14.49
N ILE A 8 2.46 65.40 14.11
CA ILE A 8 1.34 64.57 13.64
C ILE A 8 1.64 64.00 12.24
N VAL A 9 2.26 64.79 11.36
CA VAL A 9 2.66 64.33 10.01
C VAL A 9 3.79 63.30 10.09
N LEU A 10 4.74 63.48 11.01
CA LEU A 10 5.83 62.52 11.24
C LEU A 10 5.30 61.18 11.82
N MET A 11 4.34 61.24 12.74
CA MET A 11 3.66 60.05 13.28
C MET A 11 2.87 59.29 12.20
N LEU A 12 2.17 59.99 11.31
CA LEU A 12 1.45 59.37 10.18
C LEU A 12 2.40 58.71 9.16
N ALA A 13 3.58 59.29 8.91
CA ALA A 13 4.59 58.70 8.03
C ALA A 13 5.22 57.43 8.61
N LEU A 14 5.36 57.35 9.94
CA LEU A 14 5.92 56.17 10.63
C LEU A 14 4.93 54.99 10.72
N VAL A 15 3.62 55.24 10.71
CA VAL A 15 2.60 54.17 10.70
C VAL A 15 2.50 53.47 9.32
N GLY A 16 2.96 54.12 8.25
CA GLY A 16 2.97 53.56 6.88
C GLY A 16 4.07 52.51 6.61
N CYS A 17 5.03 52.33 7.52
CA CYS A 17 6.14 51.38 7.36
C CYS A 17 6.05 50.18 8.31
N VAL A 18 4.84 49.73 8.65
CA VAL A 18 4.68 48.38 9.22
C VAL A 18 4.73 47.41 8.04
N PRO A 19 5.79 46.57 7.91
CA PRO A 19 5.79 45.53 6.89
C PRO A 19 4.60 44.63 7.18
N GLN A 20 3.58 44.69 6.33
CA GLN A 20 2.51 43.72 6.34
C GLN A 20 3.18 42.37 6.05
N VAL A 21 3.37 41.57 7.09
CA VAL A 21 3.83 40.19 6.96
C VAL A 21 2.72 39.43 6.25
N VAL A 22 2.77 39.42 4.92
CA VAL A 22 1.83 38.66 4.09
C VAL A 22 2.07 37.19 4.42
N ARG A 23 1.16 36.60 5.21
CA ARG A 23 1.18 35.16 5.43
C ARG A 23 0.97 34.49 4.07
N PRO A 24 1.84 33.55 3.68
CA PRO A 24 1.65 32.84 2.43
C PRO A 24 0.33 32.08 2.48
N GLN A 25 -0.39 32.10 1.37
CA GLN A 25 -1.57 31.30 1.18
C GLN A 25 -1.19 29.82 1.02
N PRO A 26 -2.03 28.89 1.50
CA PRO A 26 -1.79 27.46 1.36
C PRO A 26 -1.76 27.04 -0.11
N PRO A 27 -0.88 26.09 -0.48
CA PRO A 27 -0.89 25.53 -1.83
C PRO A 27 -2.18 24.73 -2.06
N ALA A 28 -2.75 24.84 -3.25
CA ALA A 28 -3.82 23.95 -3.67
C ALA A 28 -3.22 22.58 -4.01
N ILE A 29 -3.78 21.50 -3.47
CA ILE A 29 -3.29 20.14 -3.69
C ILE A 29 -4.37 19.35 -4.41
N GLU A 30 -3.99 18.74 -5.53
CA GLU A 30 -4.86 17.89 -6.32
C GLU A 30 -4.28 16.46 -6.37
N LEU A 31 -5.14 15.46 -6.22
CA LEU A 31 -4.76 14.06 -6.36
C LEU A 31 -4.82 13.66 -7.84
N LEU A 32 -3.67 13.30 -8.40
CA LEU A 32 -3.56 12.82 -9.78
C LEU A 32 -3.66 11.29 -9.86
N GLU A 33 -3.08 10.58 -8.90
CA GLU A 33 -3.03 9.11 -8.91
C GLU A 33 -2.98 8.56 -7.48
N PHE A 34 -3.65 7.43 -7.25
CA PHE A 34 -3.61 6.67 -6.01
C PHE A 34 -3.25 5.23 -6.34
N ARG A 35 -2.08 4.76 -5.89
CA ARG A 35 -1.55 3.45 -6.29
C ARG A 35 -1.10 2.65 -5.07
N LEU A 36 -1.52 1.39 -5.02
CA LEU A 36 -0.95 0.41 -4.10
C LEU A 36 0.47 0.04 -4.53
N LEU A 37 1.45 0.27 -3.67
CA LEU A 37 2.84 -0.11 -3.91
C LEU A 37 3.08 -1.55 -3.44
N ARG A 38 2.68 -1.85 -2.19
CA ARG A 38 2.87 -3.15 -1.56
C ARG A 38 1.88 -3.33 -0.43
N LEU A 39 1.35 -4.54 -0.27
CA LEU A 39 0.61 -4.94 0.94
C LEU A 39 1.27 -6.20 1.50
N ASP A 40 1.85 -6.09 2.69
CA ASP A 40 2.49 -7.22 3.35
C ASP A 40 1.83 -7.46 4.71
N PRO A 41 0.94 -8.46 4.81
CA PRO A 41 0.24 -8.74 6.07
C PRO A 41 1.18 -9.29 7.14
N PHE A 42 2.34 -9.82 6.74
CA PHE A 42 3.34 -10.39 7.65
C PHE A 42 4.27 -9.31 8.20
N ALA A 43 4.58 -8.29 7.40
CA ALA A 43 5.25 -7.07 7.87
C ALA A 43 4.28 -6.06 8.53
N GLY A 44 2.97 -6.31 8.46
CA GLY A 44 1.93 -5.54 9.15
C GLY A 44 1.58 -4.20 8.50
N SER A 45 1.92 -3.97 7.24
CA SER A 45 1.66 -2.68 6.57
C SER A 45 1.29 -2.80 5.09
N ALA A 46 0.51 -1.82 4.64
CA ALA A 46 0.24 -1.54 3.24
C ALA A 46 0.75 -0.14 2.89
N ASP A 47 1.61 -0.04 1.89
CA ASP A 47 2.18 1.21 1.42
C ASP A 47 1.49 1.62 0.10
N PHE A 48 1.09 2.89 0.05
CA PHE A 48 0.48 3.52 -1.13
C PHE A 48 1.29 4.74 -1.52
N ASP A 49 1.41 4.95 -2.83
CA ASP A 49 1.95 6.18 -3.40
C ASP A 49 0.79 7.02 -3.94
N LEU A 50 0.78 8.29 -3.55
CA LEU A 50 -0.17 9.31 -4.00
C LEU A 50 0.59 10.31 -4.84
N ARG A 51 0.26 10.38 -6.14
CA ARG A 51 0.79 11.43 -7.00
C ARG A 51 -0.07 12.67 -6.82
N LEU A 52 0.54 13.73 -6.31
CA LEU A 52 -0.12 14.98 -5.98
C LEU A 52 0.41 16.09 -6.88
N LYS A 53 -0.48 16.95 -7.37
CA LYS A 53 -0.13 18.22 -8.01
C LYS A 53 -0.35 19.34 -7.00
N LEU A 54 0.71 20.03 -6.66
CA LEU A 54 0.67 21.17 -5.76
C LEU A 54 0.79 22.45 -6.57
N THR A 55 -0.12 23.38 -6.35
CA THR A 55 -0.18 24.68 -7.04
C THR A 55 0.00 25.79 -6.02
N ASN A 56 1.01 26.63 -6.23
CA ASN A 56 1.32 27.76 -5.37
C ASN A 56 0.56 29.00 -5.85
N PRO A 57 -0.43 29.51 -5.09
CA PRO A 57 -1.16 30.72 -5.46
C PRO A 57 -0.37 32.01 -5.18
N ASN A 58 0.75 31.92 -4.46
CA ASN A 58 1.53 33.08 -4.05
C ASN A 58 2.43 33.59 -5.19
N THR A 59 2.71 34.89 -5.18
CA THR A 59 3.64 35.55 -6.11
C THR A 59 5.11 35.33 -5.75
N VAL A 60 5.38 34.58 -4.68
CA VAL A 60 6.72 34.20 -4.22
C VAL A 60 6.86 32.69 -4.23
N THR A 61 8.10 32.22 -4.43
CA THR A 61 8.44 30.79 -4.30
C THR A 61 8.12 30.33 -2.89
N LEU A 62 7.51 29.14 -2.79
CA LEU A 62 7.06 28.56 -1.53
C LEU A 62 7.80 27.22 -1.29
N PRO A 63 8.89 27.23 -0.50
CA PRO A 63 9.56 26.01 -0.07
C PRO A 63 8.67 25.24 0.90
N ILE A 64 8.16 24.09 0.49
CA ILE A 64 7.47 23.13 1.35
C ILE A 64 8.54 22.32 2.08
N LEU A 65 8.36 22.21 3.39
CA LEU A 65 9.17 21.36 4.26
C LEU A 65 8.49 20.00 4.44
N ASP A 66 9.25 19.01 4.91
CA ASP A 66 8.70 17.71 5.25
C ASP A 66 7.53 17.86 6.21
N SER A 67 6.37 17.36 5.78
CA SER A 67 5.10 17.55 6.47
C SER A 67 4.39 16.22 6.63
N THR A 68 3.83 16.00 7.83
CA THR A 68 2.96 14.86 8.11
C THR A 68 1.52 15.30 8.02
N LEU A 69 0.79 14.70 7.09
CA LEU A 69 -0.63 14.90 6.86
C LEU A 69 -1.41 13.68 7.34
N THR A 70 -2.72 13.83 7.48
CA THR A 70 -3.65 12.76 7.80
C THR A 70 -4.43 12.39 6.54
N ALA A 71 -4.34 11.14 6.12
CA ALA A 71 -5.17 10.55 5.08
C ALA A 71 -6.25 9.69 5.72
N GLU A 72 -7.50 10.10 5.56
CA GLU A 72 -8.68 9.36 6.00
C GLU A 72 -9.16 8.44 4.86
N LEU A 73 -9.18 7.14 5.13
CA LEU A 73 -9.66 6.09 4.22
C LEU A 73 -10.77 5.29 4.90
N ALA A 74 -11.96 5.31 4.31
CA ALA A 74 -13.16 4.63 4.84
C ALA A 74 -13.46 4.96 6.31
N GLY A 75 -13.21 6.21 6.73
CA GLY A 75 -13.46 6.71 8.09
C GLY A 75 -12.31 6.49 9.09
N ALA A 76 -11.20 5.86 8.68
CA ALA A 76 -10.02 5.68 9.52
C ALA A 76 -8.89 6.61 9.05
N GLY A 77 -8.26 7.33 9.98
CA GLY A 77 -7.17 8.26 9.71
C GLY A 77 -5.80 7.60 9.82
N PHE A 78 -4.95 7.82 8.82
CA PHE A 78 -3.58 7.29 8.75
C PHE A 78 -2.58 8.40 8.45
N ALA A 79 -1.35 8.24 8.93
CA ALA A 79 -0.29 9.19 8.65
C ALA A 79 0.18 9.10 7.19
N MET A 80 0.28 10.25 6.55
CA MET A 80 0.82 10.41 5.20
C MET A 80 1.98 11.40 5.24
N THR A 81 3.06 11.07 4.54
CA THR A 81 4.25 11.92 4.48
C THR A 81 4.30 12.66 3.14
N LEU A 82 4.46 13.97 3.20
CA LEU A 82 4.71 14.84 2.06
C LEU A 82 6.16 15.34 2.17
N GLY A 83 6.99 14.98 1.19
CA GLY A 83 8.40 15.37 1.18
C GLY A 83 8.60 16.85 0.85
N ALA A 84 9.73 17.39 1.29
CA ALA A 84 10.15 18.75 0.99
C ALA A 84 10.25 19.02 -0.52
N LEU A 85 9.82 20.20 -0.95
CA LEU A 85 9.69 20.56 -2.36
C LEU A 85 9.63 22.08 -2.53
N ASP A 86 10.34 22.63 -3.51
CA ASP A 86 10.20 24.05 -3.86
C ASP A 86 9.09 24.28 -4.88
N LEU A 87 8.05 25.01 -4.48
CA LEU A 87 6.99 25.42 -5.40
C LEU A 87 7.29 26.79 -6.02
N PRO A 88 7.40 26.91 -7.35
CA PRO A 88 7.61 28.19 -8.00
C PRO A 88 6.42 29.15 -7.76
N ALA A 89 6.71 30.45 -7.77
CA ALA A 89 5.68 31.50 -7.69
C ALA A 89 4.61 31.33 -8.77
N GLY A 90 3.33 31.31 -8.39
CA GLY A 90 2.20 31.15 -9.31
C GLY A 90 2.17 29.82 -10.09
N GLY A 91 3.07 28.88 -9.79
CA GLY A 91 3.28 27.67 -10.58
C GLY A 91 2.82 26.41 -9.87
N SER A 92 3.00 25.27 -10.55
CA SER A 92 2.66 23.96 -10.00
C SER A 92 3.82 22.97 -10.12
N ARG A 93 3.85 21.98 -9.22
CA ARG A 93 4.73 20.81 -9.30
C ARG A 93 4.00 19.55 -8.92
N GLU A 94 4.39 18.46 -9.56
CA GLU A 94 3.99 17.12 -9.16
C GLU A 94 4.97 16.56 -8.13
N THR A 95 4.45 15.83 -7.15
CA THR A 95 5.24 15.13 -6.14
C THR A 95 4.57 13.82 -5.75
N LEU A 96 5.32 12.97 -5.05
CA LEU A 96 4.82 11.73 -4.49
C LEU A 96 4.72 11.88 -2.97
N ALA A 97 3.53 11.59 -2.44
CA ALA A 97 3.30 11.43 -1.01
C ALA A 97 3.12 9.95 -0.69
N ARG A 98 3.70 9.51 0.43
CA ARG A 98 3.62 8.11 0.85
C ARG A 98 2.65 7.96 2.01
N LEU A 99 1.68 7.07 1.83
CA LEU A 99 0.70 6.69 2.82
C LEU A 99 0.99 5.27 3.28
N ARG A 100 1.21 5.10 4.59
CA ARG A 100 1.37 3.78 5.21
C ARG A 100 0.15 3.47 6.06
N VAL A 101 -0.51 2.36 5.75
CA VAL A 101 -1.69 1.87 6.45
C VAL A 101 -1.29 0.61 7.24
N PRO A 102 -1.31 0.64 8.58
CA PRO A 102 -1.13 -0.57 9.37
C PRO A 102 -2.24 -1.58 9.08
N VAL A 103 -1.88 -2.83 8.80
CA VAL A 103 -2.83 -3.86 8.34
C VAL A 103 -3.91 -4.14 9.39
N VAL A 104 -3.54 -4.15 10.67
CA VAL A 104 -4.48 -4.43 11.78
C VAL A 104 -5.50 -3.31 11.92
N GLU A 105 -5.06 -2.05 11.95
CA GLU A 105 -5.92 -0.88 12.13
C GLU A 105 -6.75 -0.61 10.87
N GLY A 106 -6.16 -0.83 9.69
CA GLY A 106 -6.75 -0.56 8.40
C GLY A 106 -7.46 -1.74 7.74
N ALA A 107 -7.60 -2.90 8.41
CA ALA A 107 -8.12 -4.12 7.77
C ALA A 107 -9.44 -3.89 7.01
N ARG A 108 -10.38 -3.15 7.62
CA ARG A 108 -11.65 -2.82 6.98
C ARG A 108 -11.46 -1.93 5.75
N SER A 109 -10.69 -0.84 5.88
CA SER A 109 -10.44 0.11 4.79
C SER A 109 -9.70 -0.56 3.63
N LEU A 110 -8.70 -1.40 3.95
CA LEU A 110 -7.97 -2.21 2.97
C LEU A 110 -8.88 -3.24 2.29
N GLY A 111 -9.75 -3.92 3.04
CA GLY A 111 -10.70 -4.87 2.46
C GLY A 111 -11.63 -4.21 1.43
N VAL A 112 -12.19 -3.05 1.76
CA VAL A 112 -13.02 -2.26 0.83
C VAL A 112 -12.21 -1.85 -0.41
N LEU A 113 -11.02 -1.27 -0.23
CA LEU A 113 -10.15 -0.84 -1.34
C LEU A 113 -9.75 -1.99 -2.25
N LEU A 114 -9.33 -3.14 -1.69
CA LEU A 114 -8.86 -4.30 -2.45
C LEU A 114 -9.99 -5.09 -3.10
N SER A 115 -11.22 -4.98 -2.60
CA SER A 115 -12.41 -5.49 -3.29
C SER A 115 -12.74 -4.70 -4.57
N GLY A 116 -12.02 -3.60 -4.82
CA GLY A 116 -12.26 -2.72 -5.94
C GLY A 116 -13.46 -1.80 -5.71
N GLN A 117 -13.91 -1.61 -4.46
CA GLN A 117 -14.99 -0.66 -4.18
C GLN A 117 -14.46 0.78 -4.15
N PRO A 118 -15.20 1.73 -4.74
CA PRO A 118 -14.88 3.14 -4.62
C PRO A 118 -14.89 3.58 -3.15
N THR A 119 -13.76 4.13 -2.68
CA THR A 119 -13.56 4.52 -1.28
C THR A 119 -13.25 6.01 -1.21
N ARG A 120 -13.92 6.74 -0.32
CA ARG A 120 -13.61 8.15 -0.09
C ARG A 120 -12.25 8.28 0.60
N LEU A 121 -11.36 9.05 -0.02
CA LEU A 121 -10.08 9.49 0.51
C LEU A 121 -10.17 10.98 0.82
N ARG A 122 -9.89 11.34 2.07
CA ARG A 122 -9.75 12.74 2.49
C ARG A 122 -8.34 12.96 3.02
N VAL A 123 -7.63 13.95 2.48
CA VAL A 123 -6.32 14.35 2.99
C VAL A 123 -6.46 15.69 3.68
N SER A 124 -6.08 15.75 4.95
CA SER A 124 -6.13 16.96 5.75
C SER A 124 -4.90 17.09 6.64
N GLY A 125 -4.62 18.31 7.09
CA GLY A 125 -3.52 18.57 8.03
C GLY A 125 -2.89 19.94 7.85
N GLU A 126 -1.65 20.07 8.30
CA GLU A 126 -0.85 21.28 8.22
C GLU A 126 0.33 21.04 7.29
N VAL A 127 0.51 21.93 6.31
CA VAL A 127 1.70 21.95 5.45
C VAL A 127 2.67 22.98 6.01
N ARG A 128 3.90 22.56 6.30
CA ARG A 128 4.95 23.47 6.77
C ARG A 128 5.65 24.09 5.57
N VAL A 129 5.80 25.40 5.60
CA VAL A 129 6.52 26.15 4.56
C VAL A 129 7.62 27.00 5.17
N SER A 130 8.67 27.28 4.41
CA SER A 130 9.70 28.23 4.82
C SER A 130 9.41 29.63 4.29
N VAL A 131 9.31 30.62 5.18
CA VAL A 131 9.25 32.04 4.82
C VAL A 131 10.51 32.70 5.35
N GLY A 132 11.49 32.92 4.46
CA GLY A 132 12.85 33.27 4.89
C GLY A 132 13.44 32.14 5.72
N SER A 133 13.87 32.44 6.95
CA SER A 133 14.44 31.48 7.90
C SER A 133 13.43 30.85 8.86
N VAL A 134 12.14 31.15 8.72
CA VAL A 134 11.09 30.73 9.67
C VAL A 134 10.17 29.70 9.03
N ALA A 135 9.96 28.59 9.74
CA ALA A 135 8.94 27.60 9.38
C ALA A 135 7.55 28.09 9.81
N VAL A 136 6.63 28.20 8.87
CA VAL A 136 5.25 28.64 9.08
C VAL A 136 4.31 27.47 8.78
N PRO A 137 3.46 27.04 9.73
CA PRO A 137 2.43 26.05 9.46
C PRO A 137 1.25 26.68 8.70
N LEU A 138 0.82 26.04 7.62
CA LEU A 138 -0.38 26.41 6.86
C LEU A 138 -1.43 25.32 7.07
N GLY A 139 -2.39 25.57 7.97
CA GLY A 139 -3.44 24.62 8.30
C GLY A 139 -4.08 24.85 9.68
N PRO A 140 -5.00 23.96 10.10
CA PRO A 140 -5.39 22.72 9.42
C PRO A 140 -6.34 22.96 8.24
N LEU A 141 -6.12 22.27 7.12
CA LEU A 141 -6.96 22.36 5.91
C LEU A 141 -7.32 20.96 5.40
N THR A 142 -8.41 20.88 4.63
CA THR A 142 -8.71 19.71 3.79
C THR A 142 -8.20 19.99 2.39
N PHE A 143 -7.20 19.24 1.97
CA PHE A 143 -6.50 19.41 0.71
C PHE A 143 -7.12 18.57 -0.40
N VAL A 144 -7.45 17.33 -0.09
CA VAL A 144 -8.06 16.38 -1.03
C VAL A 144 -9.33 15.82 -0.41
N ASP A 145 -10.38 15.72 -1.21
CA ASP A 145 -11.61 15.00 -0.90
C ASP A 145 -12.13 14.38 -2.20
N ARG A 146 -11.80 13.10 -2.41
CA ARG A 146 -12.04 12.38 -3.67
C ARG A 146 -12.34 10.91 -3.40
N THR A 147 -12.99 10.27 -4.35
CA THR A 147 -13.17 8.82 -4.33
C THR A 147 -12.00 8.17 -5.06
N VAL A 148 -11.34 7.22 -4.42
CA VAL A 148 -10.25 6.41 -4.97
C VAL A 148 -10.66 4.96 -5.06
N GLN A 149 -10.04 4.21 -5.96
CA GLN A 149 -10.26 2.79 -6.13
C GLN A 149 -8.93 2.14 -6.48
N VAL A 150 -8.68 0.97 -5.92
CA VAL A 150 -7.51 0.16 -6.30
C VAL A 150 -8.00 -0.95 -7.21
N SER A 151 -7.43 -1.01 -8.41
CA SER A 151 -7.64 -2.16 -9.29
C SER A 151 -6.56 -3.21 -8.99
N LEU A 152 -6.97 -4.30 -8.36
CA LEU A 152 -6.07 -5.41 -8.07
C LEU A 152 -6.04 -6.38 -9.25
N ASN A 153 -4.95 -6.35 -10.02
CA ASN A 153 -4.66 -7.37 -11.02
C ASN A 153 -4.01 -8.59 -10.36
N PHE A 154 -4.79 -9.33 -9.56
CA PHE A 154 -4.30 -10.53 -8.90
C PHE A 154 -3.91 -11.59 -9.92
N GLN A 155 -2.65 -12.00 -9.87
CA GLN A 155 -2.10 -13.11 -10.63
C GLN A 155 -2.05 -14.34 -9.73
N LEU A 156 -2.47 -15.49 -10.26
CA LEU A 156 -2.38 -16.74 -9.51
C LEU A 156 -0.91 -17.02 -9.14
N PRO A 157 -0.63 -17.48 -7.91
CA PRO A 157 0.72 -17.91 -7.57
C PRO A 157 1.14 -19.07 -8.48
N THR A 158 2.41 -19.13 -8.83
CA THR A 158 2.96 -20.25 -9.60
C THR A 158 3.36 -21.35 -8.65
N LEU A 159 2.81 -22.55 -8.83
CA LEU A 159 3.23 -23.73 -8.09
C LEU A 159 4.06 -24.65 -8.98
N ARG A 160 5.15 -25.17 -8.42
CA ARG A 160 6.04 -26.09 -9.11
C ARG A 160 6.40 -27.24 -8.20
N LEU A 161 6.26 -28.46 -8.73
CA LEU A 161 6.77 -29.67 -8.08
C LEU A 161 8.28 -29.72 -8.28
N VAL A 162 9.05 -29.62 -7.20
CA VAL A 162 10.51 -29.63 -7.22
C VAL A 162 11.10 -30.94 -6.71
N ASP A 163 10.34 -31.69 -5.91
CA ASP A 163 10.74 -33.01 -5.46
C ASP A 163 9.53 -33.94 -5.37
N LEU A 164 9.71 -35.18 -5.79
CA LEU A 164 8.70 -36.23 -5.67
C LEU A 164 9.41 -37.58 -5.57
N ARG A 165 9.49 -38.12 -4.36
CA ARG A 165 10.26 -39.35 -4.08
C ARG A 165 9.52 -40.28 -3.15
N LEU A 166 9.65 -41.59 -3.40
CA LEU A 166 9.14 -42.61 -2.50
C LEU A 166 10.26 -43.11 -1.58
N GLU A 167 10.16 -42.86 -0.28
CA GLU A 167 11.12 -43.31 0.73
C GLU A 167 10.41 -44.06 1.85
N GLY A 168 10.74 -45.34 2.06
CA GLY A 168 10.25 -46.13 3.19
C GLY A 168 8.71 -46.24 3.29
N GLY A 169 8.00 -46.21 2.16
CA GLY A 169 6.51 -46.20 2.13
C GLY A 169 5.87 -44.82 2.36
N SER A 170 6.68 -43.77 2.42
CA SER A 170 6.23 -42.37 2.45
C SER A 170 6.59 -41.68 1.14
N LEU A 171 5.67 -40.86 0.63
CA LEU A 171 5.88 -39.99 -0.51
C LEU A 171 6.34 -38.63 -0.01
N ARG A 172 7.55 -38.23 -0.37
CA ARG A 172 8.05 -36.86 -0.20
C ARG A 172 7.63 -36.01 -1.38
N ILE A 173 7.07 -34.85 -1.09
CA ILE A 173 6.56 -33.88 -2.05
C ILE A 173 7.21 -32.54 -1.70
N GLY A 174 8.09 -32.07 -2.58
CA GLY A 174 8.63 -30.72 -2.53
C GLY A 174 7.83 -29.82 -3.45
N LEU A 175 7.14 -28.85 -2.89
CA LEU A 175 6.43 -27.80 -3.61
C LEU A 175 7.16 -26.47 -3.45
N GLU A 176 7.38 -25.82 -4.57
CA GLU A 176 7.88 -24.46 -4.61
C GLU A 176 6.77 -23.55 -5.11
N VAL A 177 6.53 -22.47 -4.39
CA VAL A 177 5.45 -21.53 -4.67
C VAL A 177 6.02 -20.13 -4.82
N SER A 178 5.66 -19.46 -5.91
CA SER A 178 6.06 -18.09 -6.22
C SER A 178 4.85 -17.17 -6.18
N ASN A 179 4.94 -16.08 -5.44
CA ASN A 179 3.94 -15.02 -5.41
C ASN A 179 4.35 -13.86 -6.33
N PRO A 180 3.74 -13.71 -7.52
CA PRO A 180 4.04 -12.61 -8.43
C PRO A 180 3.38 -11.28 -8.03
N ASN A 181 2.56 -11.26 -6.98
CA ASN A 181 1.73 -10.10 -6.63
C ASN A 181 2.46 -9.10 -5.73
N LEU A 182 2.00 -7.85 -5.78
CA LEU A 182 2.35 -6.80 -4.81
C LEU A 182 1.72 -7.02 -3.42
N ILE A 183 0.86 -8.04 -3.30
CA ILE A 183 0.14 -8.40 -2.09
C ILE A 183 0.65 -9.74 -1.58
N GLY A 184 1.03 -9.79 -0.31
CA GLY A 184 1.35 -11.00 0.41
C GLY A 184 0.08 -11.66 0.94
N PHE A 185 0.08 -12.98 1.01
CA PHE A 185 -1.07 -13.76 1.50
C PHE A 185 -0.60 -15.08 2.09
N SER A 186 -1.43 -15.65 2.97
CA SER A 186 -1.29 -17.05 3.37
C SER A 186 -1.93 -17.92 2.29
N LEU A 187 -1.29 -19.03 1.96
CA LEU A 187 -1.81 -20.02 1.03
C LEU A 187 -2.14 -21.28 1.82
N GLU A 188 -3.44 -21.53 1.99
CA GLU A 188 -3.97 -22.54 2.92
C GLU A 188 -4.91 -23.51 2.21
N GLY A 189 -4.79 -24.82 2.49
CA GLY A 189 -5.76 -25.81 2.01
C GLY A 189 -5.14 -27.18 1.67
N PRO A 190 -5.96 -28.11 1.16
CA PRO A 190 -5.50 -29.46 0.81
C PRO A 190 -4.67 -29.51 -0.47
N VAL A 191 -3.56 -30.24 -0.38
CA VAL A 191 -2.76 -30.76 -1.49
C VAL A 191 -2.99 -32.26 -1.55
N ARG A 192 -3.53 -32.74 -2.67
CA ARG A 192 -3.87 -34.15 -2.88
C ARG A 192 -2.95 -34.77 -3.89
N VAL A 193 -2.50 -35.98 -3.61
CA VAL A 193 -1.73 -36.78 -4.57
C VAL A 193 -2.64 -37.85 -5.15
N LEU A 194 -2.63 -37.91 -6.48
CA LEU A 194 -3.34 -38.87 -7.28
C LEU A 194 -2.31 -39.74 -8.03
N ILE A 195 -2.50 -41.06 -8.01
CA ILE A 195 -1.74 -42.00 -8.84
C ILE A 195 -2.75 -42.80 -9.64
N GLY A 196 -2.64 -42.75 -10.97
CA GLY A 196 -3.61 -43.42 -11.86
C GLY A 196 -5.06 -42.92 -11.64
N GLY A 197 -5.22 -41.64 -11.27
CA GLY A 197 -6.52 -41.03 -10.96
C GLY A 197 -7.09 -41.33 -9.57
N SER A 198 -6.44 -42.19 -8.77
CA SER A 198 -6.87 -42.52 -7.41
C SER A 198 -6.14 -41.68 -6.37
N ARG A 199 -6.87 -41.13 -5.39
CA ARG A 199 -6.29 -40.41 -4.24
C ARG A 199 -5.51 -41.36 -3.35
N VAL A 200 -4.22 -41.09 -3.19
CA VAL A 200 -3.30 -41.91 -2.37
C VAL A 200 -2.78 -41.19 -1.13
N ALA A 201 -2.87 -39.86 -1.13
CA ALA A 201 -2.37 -39.01 -0.05
C ALA A 201 -3.07 -37.63 -0.09
N GLU A 202 -3.19 -37.00 1.06
CA GLU A 202 -3.60 -35.60 1.21
C GLU A 202 -2.82 -34.97 2.37
N VAL A 203 -2.35 -33.74 2.17
CA VAL A 203 -1.71 -32.92 3.20
C VAL A 203 -2.29 -31.52 3.14
N SER A 204 -2.46 -30.90 4.30
CA SER A 204 -2.78 -29.48 4.39
C SER A 204 -1.51 -28.66 4.19
N LEU A 205 -1.52 -27.77 3.21
CA LEU A 205 -0.52 -26.72 3.07
C LEU A 205 -0.97 -25.50 3.87
N ASP A 206 -0.05 -24.93 4.64
CA ASP A 206 -0.15 -23.59 5.22
C ASP A 206 1.19 -22.91 4.97
N MET A 207 1.20 -21.91 4.10
CA MET A 207 2.41 -21.21 3.69
C MET A 207 2.18 -19.71 3.67
N ARG A 208 3.11 -18.96 4.26
CA ARG A 208 3.13 -17.49 4.19
C ARG A 208 3.91 -17.07 2.97
N LEU A 209 3.29 -16.28 2.09
CA LEU A 209 3.91 -15.80 0.86
C LEU A 209 3.94 -14.27 0.86
N PRO A 210 5.04 -13.64 1.30
CA PRO A 210 5.22 -12.19 1.16
C PRO A 210 5.12 -11.72 -0.31
N PRO A 211 4.92 -10.42 -0.57
CA PRO A 211 4.91 -9.86 -1.92
C PRO A 211 6.19 -10.19 -2.69
N GLY A 212 6.07 -10.73 -3.91
CA GLY A 212 7.23 -11.08 -4.74
C GLY A 212 8.06 -12.27 -4.24
N ALA A 213 7.65 -12.95 -3.17
CA ALA A 213 8.43 -14.01 -2.56
C ALA A 213 8.33 -15.34 -3.32
N ARG A 214 9.35 -16.18 -3.13
CA ARG A 214 9.40 -17.57 -3.59
C ARG A 214 9.77 -18.44 -2.41
N GLU A 215 8.87 -19.33 -2.03
CA GLU A 215 9.00 -20.19 -0.86
C GLU A 215 8.94 -21.65 -1.25
N ARG A 216 9.59 -22.50 -0.46
CA ARG A 216 9.58 -23.95 -0.63
C ARG A 216 8.98 -24.62 0.60
N SER A 217 8.12 -25.60 0.35
CA SER A 217 7.59 -26.51 1.36
C SER A 217 7.87 -27.95 0.96
N ASP A 218 8.37 -28.73 1.90
CA ASP A 218 8.55 -30.16 1.72
C ASP A 218 7.60 -30.88 2.70
N ALA A 219 6.77 -31.78 2.17
CA ALA A 219 5.84 -32.59 2.94
C ALA A 219 6.14 -34.08 2.73
N ALA A 220 6.11 -34.86 3.80
CA ALA A 220 6.18 -36.31 3.73
C ALA A 220 4.81 -36.90 4.06
N VAL A 221 4.23 -37.68 3.14
CA VAL A 221 2.90 -38.24 3.28
C VAL A 221 2.97 -39.75 3.24
N ARG A 222 2.36 -40.41 4.23
CA ARG A 222 2.23 -41.86 4.20
C ARG A 222 1.17 -42.24 3.17
N LEU A 223 1.50 -43.17 2.29
CA LEU A 223 0.55 -43.64 1.29
C LEU A 223 -0.53 -44.51 1.96
N SER A 224 -1.80 -44.25 1.65
CA SER A 224 -2.92 -45.09 2.09
C SER A 224 -3.12 -46.35 1.22
N GLY A 225 -2.31 -46.50 0.17
CA GLY A 225 -2.29 -47.63 -0.77
C GLY A 225 -1.35 -47.33 -1.95
N PHE A 226 -0.88 -48.36 -2.65
CA PHE A 226 -0.07 -48.21 -3.87
C PHE A 226 -0.86 -48.67 -5.09
N PRO A 227 -1.53 -47.78 -5.83
CA PRO A 227 -2.35 -48.15 -6.96
C PRO A 227 -1.47 -48.29 -8.21
N GLY A 228 -0.71 -49.38 -8.31
CA GLY A 228 -0.05 -49.81 -9.56
C GLY A 228 0.84 -48.76 -10.26
N LEU A 229 1.13 -49.02 -11.55
CA LEU A 229 1.85 -48.11 -12.44
C LEU A 229 0.86 -47.10 -13.04
N GLY A 230 1.08 -45.81 -12.84
CA GLY A 230 0.25 -44.73 -13.39
C GLY A 230 0.96 -43.37 -13.28
N SER A 231 0.46 -42.36 -13.99
CA SER A 231 0.97 -41.00 -13.85
C SER A 231 0.69 -40.46 -12.45
N VAL A 232 1.65 -39.72 -11.89
CA VAL A 232 1.47 -39.02 -10.61
C VAL A 232 1.00 -37.60 -10.87
N GLN A 233 -0.11 -37.24 -10.26
CA GLN A 233 -0.67 -35.89 -10.32
C GLN A 233 -0.79 -35.34 -8.90
N VAL A 234 -0.45 -34.07 -8.73
CA VAL A 234 -0.66 -33.34 -7.49
C VAL A 234 -1.75 -32.30 -7.76
N GLN A 235 -2.94 -32.57 -7.23
CA GLN A 235 -4.05 -31.63 -7.28
C GLN A 235 -3.99 -30.72 -6.06
N VAL A 236 -4.12 -29.42 -6.33
CA VAL A 236 -3.97 -28.38 -5.34
C VAL A 236 -5.26 -27.57 -5.32
N ASP A 237 -5.97 -27.59 -4.18
CA ASP A 237 -7.18 -26.78 -3.96
C ASP A 237 -6.95 -25.88 -2.75
N LEU A 238 -6.30 -24.74 -2.99
CA LEU A 238 -5.84 -23.82 -1.96
C LEU A 238 -6.65 -22.52 -1.96
N LYS A 239 -6.50 -21.76 -0.89
CA LYS A 239 -7.05 -20.43 -0.72
C LYS A 239 -5.92 -19.47 -0.42
N ALA A 240 -5.77 -18.45 -1.27
CA ALA A 240 -4.93 -17.30 -1.00
C ALA A 240 -5.73 -16.34 -0.11
N ARG A 241 -5.24 -16.07 1.11
CA ARG A 241 -5.98 -15.33 2.13
C ARG A 241 -5.13 -14.22 2.75
N VAL A 242 -5.74 -13.06 2.88
CA VAL A 242 -5.32 -11.99 3.78
C VAL A 242 -6.41 -11.83 4.84
N PRO A 243 -6.16 -12.24 6.10
CA PRO A 243 -7.21 -12.27 7.13
C PRO A 243 -7.96 -10.94 7.27
N GLY A 244 -9.30 -11.00 7.22
CA GLY A 244 -10.17 -9.84 7.37
C GLY A 244 -10.17 -8.84 6.20
N ILE A 245 -9.40 -9.11 5.15
CA ILE A 245 -9.17 -8.19 4.04
C ILE A 245 -9.62 -8.80 2.72
N TRP A 246 -9.14 -10.00 2.38
CA TRP A 246 -9.32 -10.56 1.04
C TRP A 246 -9.09 -12.08 1.01
N GLU A 247 -9.81 -12.80 0.14
CA GLU A 247 -9.65 -14.25 -0.07
C GLU A 247 -9.89 -14.61 -1.54
N ARG A 248 -9.16 -15.60 -2.06
CA ARG A 248 -9.34 -16.13 -3.41
C ARG A 248 -8.97 -17.60 -3.52
N ASP A 249 -9.79 -18.35 -4.25
CA ASP A 249 -9.50 -19.75 -4.59
C ASP A 249 -8.33 -19.85 -5.59
N VAL A 250 -7.43 -20.80 -5.32
CA VAL A 250 -6.30 -21.17 -6.16
C VAL A 250 -6.37 -22.68 -6.41
N ARG A 251 -6.78 -23.06 -7.63
CA ARG A 251 -6.89 -24.46 -8.04
C ARG A 251 -5.93 -24.74 -9.17
N GLN A 252 -5.04 -25.72 -8.99
CA GLN A 252 -4.04 -26.12 -9.99
C GLN A 252 -3.82 -27.64 -9.95
N VAL A 253 -3.48 -28.22 -11.10
CA VAL A 253 -3.07 -29.63 -11.21
C VAL A 253 -1.64 -29.65 -11.73
N LEU A 254 -0.75 -30.29 -10.98
CA LEU A 254 0.66 -30.42 -11.32
C LEU A 254 0.94 -31.85 -11.72
N GLU A 255 1.60 -32.05 -12.86
CA GLU A 255 2.05 -33.37 -13.29
C GLU A 255 3.47 -33.62 -12.76
N GLY A 256 3.68 -34.82 -12.21
CA GLY A 256 4.95 -35.24 -11.65
C GLY A 256 5.37 -36.60 -12.17
N VAL A 257 6.69 -36.79 -12.28
CA VAL A 257 7.28 -38.10 -12.52
C VAL A 257 7.85 -38.59 -11.19
N LEU A 258 7.36 -39.74 -10.72
CA LEU A 258 7.90 -40.39 -9.53
C LEU A 258 9.35 -40.79 -9.80
N ARG A 259 10.26 -40.38 -8.92
CA ARG A 259 11.66 -40.81 -8.93
C ARG A 259 11.95 -41.78 -7.80
#